data_AF-A0A8H7VE16-F1
#
_entry.id   AF-A0A8H7VE16-F1
#
_cell.length_a   1.000
_cell.length_b   1.000
_cell.length_c   1.000
_cell.angle_alpha   90.00
_cell.angle_beta   90.00
_cell.angle_gamma   90.00
#
_symmetry.space_group_name_H-M   'P 1'
#
loop_
_entity.id
_entity.type
_entity.pdbx_description
1 polymer ?
#
loop_
_entity_poly.entity_id
_entity_poly.type
_entity_poly.pdbx_seq_one_letter_code
_entity_poly.pdbx_strand_id
1 'polypeptide(L)'
;MNYLSGNGIPSVVLKEHCDQWIINTTPITERFLKFRNETMEHAKEGVLKTYQEELALNCIFLIDGVECAPNSRLHYGFDEEEWDCMLKEVNDLYPMKSLADDVIFSIVQFAQADKQESSFSIASVYPIFLPFIDETELVTCCGTDGQAQGSAERRDSVDGNKSTSRYSDLSMNFSFDSMPEQGLLIVEIKPFEKVKNGSRPDFIKLANEMKDAIDKMVKDGMDDENITVLGVLIEGFKCTLFVMDLMYQATTYRLVLLSVFYIPRDRHDLYVLLSSYEALATMRKMTYSNARRCYAFYKEKKRTTIRHDYTVESFRNTEPSKNKHHSNVL
;
A
#
# COMPACT_ATOMS: atom_id res chain seq x y z
N MET A 1 -0.71 21.84 17.73
CA MET A 1 -0.20 20.93 16.67
C MET A 1 -1.36 20.06 16.23
N ASN A 2 -1.68 20.02 14.93
CA ASN A 2 -2.55 18.97 14.40
C ASN A 2 -1.71 17.69 14.38
N TYR A 3 -1.92 16.82 15.37
CA TYR A 3 -1.27 15.50 15.47
C TYR A 3 -1.95 14.44 14.59
N LEU A 4 -3.04 14.82 13.93
CA LEU A 4 -3.78 14.02 12.97
C LEU A 4 -3.27 14.32 11.56
N SER A 5 -2.70 13.33 10.87
CA SER A 5 -2.39 13.42 9.44
C SER A 5 -3.47 12.68 8.63
N GLY A 6 -4.18 13.35 7.73
CA GLY A 6 -5.28 12.73 6.97
C GLY A 6 -6.65 12.81 7.67
N ASN A 7 -7.50 11.78 7.57
CA ASN A 7 -8.92 11.83 7.96
C ASN A 7 -9.21 12.11 9.45
N GLY A 8 -8.19 12.15 10.30
CA GLY A 8 -8.22 12.87 11.58
C GLY A 8 -9.46 12.65 12.46
N ILE A 9 -9.93 11.41 12.56
CA ILE A 9 -11.15 11.12 13.31
C ILE A 9 -10.80 11.11 14.81
N PRO A 10 -11.42 11.97 15.64
CA PRO A 10 -11.08 12.11 17.06
C PRO A 10 -11.26 10.81 17.86
N SER A 11 -12.19 9.95 17.43
CA SER A 11 -12.45 8.65 18.04
C SER A 11 -12.95 7.68 16.98
N VAL A 12 -12.37 6.49 16.93
CA VAL A 12 -12.87 5.41 16.07
C VAL A 12 -13.53 4.37 16.97
N VAL A 13 -14.78 4.06 16.67
CA VAL A 13 -15.55 3.02 17.35
C VAL A 13 -15.81 1.91 16.36
N LEU A 14 -15.72 0.68 16.85
CA LEU A 14 -16.11 -0.52 16.14
C LEU A 14 -17.58 -0.39 15.73
N LYS A 15 -17.88 -0.57 14.44
CA LYS A 15 -19.28 -0.56 13.96
C LYS A 15 -19.97 -1.85 14.39
N GLU A 16 -21.26 -1.79 14.71
CA GLU A 16 -22.04 -3.01 14.92
C GLU A 16 -22.01 -3.86 13.65
N HIS A 17 -21.80 -5.18 13.82
CA HIS A 17 -21.79 -6.18 12.74
C HIS A 17 -20.66 -6.07 11.70
N CYS A 18 -19.51 -5.48 12.02
CA CYS A 18 -18.34 -5.55 11.13
C CYS A 18 -17.48 -6.80 11.39
N ASP A 19 -16.79 -7.27 10.35
CA ASP A 19 -15.80 -8.34 10.47
C ASP A 19 -14.64 -7.90 11.36
N GLN A 20 -14.34 -8.75 12.33
CA GLN A 20 -13.26 -8.56 13.30
C GLN A 20 -12.16 -9.58 13.06
N TRP A 21 -10.93 -9.17 13.31
CA TRP A 21 -9.83 -10.09 13.44
C TRP A 21 -9.85 -10.72 14.82
N ILE A 22 -10.08 -12.03 14.88
CA ILE A 22 -10.11 -12.79 16.13
C ILE A 22 -9.06 -13.90 16.07
N ILE A 23 -8.16 -13.93 17.05
CA ILE A 23 -7.13 -14.97 17.20
C ILE A 23 -7.33 -15.67 18.53
N ASN A 24 -7.50 -17.00 18.52
CA ASN A 24 -7.66 -17.81 19.73
C ASN A 24 -8.68 -17.23 20.74
N THR A 25 -9.78 -16.65 20.24
CA THR A 25 -10.85 -15.93 20.99
C THR A 25 -10.56 -14.47 21.37
N THR A 26 -9.34 -13.96 21.16
CA THR A 26 -9.00 -12.56 21.39
C THR A 26 -9.44 -11.68 20.20
N PRO A 27 -10.23 -10.62 20.42
CA PRO A 27 -10.59 -9.66 19.37
C PRO A 27 -9.45 -8.66 19.12
N ILE A 28 -8.55 -9.00 18.20
CA ILE A 28 -7.36 -8.22 17.84
C ILE A 28 -7.76 -6.82 17.35
N THR A 29 -8.80 -6.71 16.52
CA THR A 29 -9.29 -5.42 16.01
C THR A 29 -9.66 -4.46 17.15
N GLU A 30 -10.35 -4.95 18.19
CA GLU A 30 -10.74 -4.12 19.33
C GLU A 30 -9.53 -3.63 20.12
N ARG A 31 -8.51 -4.49 20.29
CA ARG A 31 -7.26 -4.11 20.98
C ARG A 31 -6.48 -3.04 20.20
N PHE A 32 -6.41 -3.15 18.88
CA PHE A 32 -5.82 -2.11 18.02
C PHE A 32 -6.55 -0.77 18.15
N LEU A 33 -7.89 -0.78 18.11
CA LEU A 33 -8.67 0.44 18.29
C LEU A 33 -8.50 1.05 19.68
N LYS A 34 -8.42 0.21 20.73
CA LYS A 34 -8.12 0.64 22.09
C LYS A 34 -6.74 1.30 22.16
N PHE A 35 -5.71 0.66 21.61
CA PHE A 35 -4.36 1.21 21.56
C PHE A 35 -4.31 2.57 20.84
N ARG A 36 -5.00 2.72 19.71
CA ARG A 36 -5.14 4.00 19.01
C ARG A 36 -5.78 5.06 19.90
N ASN A 37 -6.90 4.74 20.54
CA ASN A 37 -7.64 5.71 21.35
C ASN A 37 -6.80 6.18 22.57
N GLU A 38 -6.04 5.28 23.19
CA GLU A 38 -5.06 5.66 24.22
C GLU A 38 -3.94 6.55 23.66
N THR A 39 -3.46 6.22 22.45
CA THR A 39 -2.42 7.00 21.76
C THR A 39 -2.91 8.41 21.39
N MET A 40 -4.19 8.57 21.06
CA MET A 40 -4.82 9.87 20.82
C MET A 40 -4.79 10.76 22.07
N GLU A 41 -5.04 10.21 23.26
CA GLU A 41 -4.94 10.98 24.50
C GLU A 41 -3.49 11.42 24.78
N HIS A 42 -2.52 10.52 24.59
CA HIS A 42 -1.11 10.88 24.73
C HIS A 42 -0.65 11.93 23.71
N ALA A 43 -1.19 11.90 22.49
CA ALA A 43 -0.91 12.90 21.46
C ALA A 43 -1.40 14.29 21.87
N LYS A 44 -2.57 14.40 22.52
CA LYS A 44 -3.10 15.67 23.06
C LYS A 44 -2.18 16.24 24.14
N GLU A 45 -1.54 15.37 24.92
CA GLU A 45 -0.57 15.75 25.94
C GLU A 45 0.84 16.04 25.38
N GLY A 46 1.06 15.81 24.08
CA GLY A 46 2.34 16.04 23.41
C GLY A 46 3.40 14.97 23.69
N VAL A 47 2.98 13.75 24.05
CA VAL A 47 3.87 12.68 24.57
C VAL A 47 4.02 11.51 23.59
N LEU A 48 3.94 11.74 22.27
CA LEU A 48 4.20 10.67 21.29
C LEU A 48 5.68 10.28 21.30
N LYS A 49 5.96 8.99 21.54
CA LYS A 49 7.32 8.47 21.71
C LYS A 49 7.77 7.65 20.51
N THR A 50 6.88 6.86 19.90
CA THR A 50 7.27 5.90 18.85
C THR A 50 6.58 6.16 17.51
N TYR A 51 7.16 5.63 16.44
CA TYR A 51 6.56 5.69 15.11
C TYR A 51 5.29 4.83 15.03
N GLN A 52 5.18 3.74 15.80
CA GLN A 52 3.94 2.96 15.87
C GLN A 52 2.79 3.79 16.44
N GLU A 53 3.07 4.63 17.44
CA GLU A 53 2.07 5.55 17.97
C GLU A 53 1.63 6.57 16.91
N GLU A 54 2.57 7.15 16.15
CA GLU A 54 2.23 8.04 15.03
C GLU A 54 1.39 7.36 13.94
N LEU A 55 1.72 6.12 13.57
CA LEU A 55 0.94 5.33 12.61
C LEU A 55 -0.46 5.02 13.12
N ALA A 56 -0.58 4.66 14.41
CA ALA A 56 -1.85 4.29 15.02
C ALA A 56 -2.87 5.44 15.03
N LEU A 57 -2.42 6.71 15.07
CA LEU A 57 -3.30 7.88 14.93
C LEU A 57 -4.08 7.84 13.60
N ASN A 58 -3.48 7.26 12.56
CA ASN A 58 -4.06 7.07 11.23
C ASN A 58 -4.68 5.67 11.04
N CYS A 59 -4.85 4.93 12.14
CA CYS A 59 -5.30 3.54 12.17
C CYS A 59 -4.40 2.56 11.40
N ILE A 60 -3.13 2.89 11.22
CA ILE A 60 -2.14 1.99 10.62
C ILE A 60 -1.43 1.25 11.75
N PHE A 61 -1.48 -0.07 11.73
CA PHE A 61 -0.85 -0.92 12.74
C PHE A 61 0.27 -1.73 12.10
N LEU A 62 1.51 -1.48 12.53
CA LEU A 62 2.68 -2.22 12.06
C LEU A 62 2.73 -3.60 12.74
N ILE A 63 2.76 -4.64 11.91
CA ILE A 63 2.96 -6.02 12.29
C ILE A 63 4.34 -6.42 11.78
N ASP A 64 5.29 -6.55 12.69
CA ASP A 64 6.67 -6.91 12.45
C ASP A 64 7.14 -8.03 13.39
N GLY A 65 8.23 -8.70 13.03
CA GLY A 65 8.85 -9.69 13.91
C GLY A 65 9.33 -9.03 15.22
N VAL A 66 9.23 -9.75 16.33
CA VAL A 66 9.55 -9.27 17.70
C VAL A 66 10.94 -8.61 17.80
N GLU A 67 11.89 -9.06 16.98
CA GLU A 67 13.26 -8.50 16.92
C GLU A 67 13.32 -7.05 16.39
N CYS A 68 12.29 -6.57 15.68
CA CYS A 68 12.29 -5.26 15.02
C CYS A 68 11.81 -4.11 15.92
N ALA A 69 11.08 -4.40 17.00
CA ALA A 69 10.52 -3.37 17.88
C ALA A 69 10.33 -3.79 19.36
N PRO A 70 11.39 -4.21 20.07
CA PRO A 70 11.29 -4.78 21.43
C PRO A 70 10.75 -3.82 22.51
N ASN A 71 10.48 -2.56 22.19
CA ASN A 71 10.01 -1.51 23.12
C ASN A 71 8.74 -0.78 22.64
N SER A 72 8.00 -1.39 21.71
CA SER A 72 6.74 -0.83 21.21
C SER A 72 5.60 -1.05 22.21
N ARG A 73 4.87 0.02 22.58
CA ARG A 73 3.65 -0.11 23.40
C ARG A 73 2.56 -0.94 22.71
N LEU A 74 2.57 -1.00 21.38
CA LEU A 74 1.65 -1.86 20.64
C LEU A 74 1.94 -3.33 20.95
N HIS A 75 3.22 -3.74 20.89
CA HIS A 75 3.66 -5.10 21.23
C HIS A 75 3.28 -5.48 22.66
N TYR A 76 3.50 -4.59 23.64
CA TYR A 76 3.08 -4.85 25.04
C TYR A 76 1.56 -4.97 25.25
N GLY A 77 0.74 -4.60 24.27
CA GLY A 77 -0.71 -4.80 24.29
C GLY A 77 -1.16 -6.23 23.96
N PHE A 78 -0.22 -7.08 23.55
CA PHE A 78 -0.42 -8.49 23.21
C PHE A 78 0.58 -9.34 23.97
N ASP A 79 0.21 -10.59 24.27
CA ASP A 79 1.20 -11.56 24.71
C ASP A 79 1.97 -12.15 23.50
N GLU A 80 3.05 -12.87 23.81
CA GLU A 80 3.95 -13.45 22.79
C GLU A 80 3.22 -14.47 21.90
N GLU A 81 2.31 -15.27 22.47
CA GLU A 81 1.56 -16.29 21.73
C GLU A 81 0.55 -15.65 20.76
N GLU A 82 -0.15 -14.61 21.19
CA GLU A 82 -1.06 -13.81 20.35
C GLU A 82 -0.29 -13.15 19.20
N TRP A 83 0.88 -12.57 19.47
CA TRP A 83 1.71 -11.93 18.46
C TRP A 83 2.26 -12.93 17.44
N ASP A 84 2.75 -14.08 17.89
CA ASP A 84 3.21 -15.16 17.03
C ASP A 84 2.08 -15.71 16.16
N CYS A 85 0.87 -15.81 16.70
CA CYS A 85 -0.29 -16.22 15.92
C CYS A 85 -0.65 -15.18 14.85
N MET A 86 -0.60 -13.88 15.17
CA MET A 86 -0.78 -12.81 14.18
C MET A 86 0.26 -12.91 13.07
N LEU A 87 1.53 -13.07 13.43
CA LEU A 87 2.63 -13.20 12.47
C LEU A 87 2.46 -14.44 11.59
N LYS A 88 2.07 -15.57 12.17
CA LYS A 88 1.83 -16.80 11.42
C LYS A 88 0.71 -16.63 10.41
N GLU A 89 -0.44 -16.10 10.81
CA GLU A 89 -1.59 -15.88 9.91
C GLU A 89 -1.22 -14.95 8.74
N VAL A 90 -0.48 -13.87 9.06
CA VAL A 90 -0.01 -12.92 8.06
C VAL A 90 1.03 -13.55 7.10
N ASN A 91 1.94 -14.38 7.61
CA ASN A 91 2.92 -15.10 6.78
C ASN A 91 2.26 -16.16 5.88
N ASP A 92 1.20 -16.82 6.37
CA ASP A 92 0.40 -17.76 5.58
C ASP A 92 -0.37 -17.02 4.47
N LEU A 93 -0.81 -15.80 4.73
CA LEU A 93 -1.50 -14.94 3.76
C LEU A 93 -0.55 -14.36 2.70
N TYR A 94 0.67 -14.00 3.10
CA TYR A 94 1.69 -13.40 2.24
C TYR A 94 2.97 -14.23 2.19
N PRO A 95 2.92 -15.47 1.65
CA PRO A 95 4.08 -16.35 1.65
C PRO A 95 5.17 -15.79 0.73
N MET A 96 6.36 -15.62 1.30
CA MET A 96 7.55 -15.27 0.54
C MET A 96 7.89 -16.38 -0.45
N LYS A 97 8.18 -15.99 -1.69
CA LYS A 97 8.53 -16.95 -2.73
C LYS A 97 9.96 -17.43 -2.53
N SER A 98 10.11 -18.70 -2.14
CA SER A 98 11.40 -19.40 -2.19
C SER A 98 11.90 -19.44 -3.64
N LEU A 99 13.20 -19.24 -3.80
CA LEU A 99 13.88 -19.50 -5.06
C LEU A 99 13.98 -21.00 -5.34
N ALA A 100 14.00 -21.36 -6.62
CA ALA A 100 14.38 -22.69 -7.06
C ALA A 100 15.91 -22.81 -7.08
N ASP A 101 16.45 -23.96 -6.69
CA ASP A 101 17.88 -24.19 -6.48
C ASP A 101 18.74 -23.87 -7.71
N ASP A 102 18.21 -24.07 -8.91
CA ASP A 102 18.87 -23.79 -10.19
C ASP A 102 19.05 -22.28 -10.45
N VAL A 103 18.08 -21.47 -10.04
CA VAL A 103 18.15 -20.00 -10.08
C VAL A 103 19.18 -19.50 -9.07
N ILE A 104 19.20 -20.09 -7.86
CA ILE A 104 20.21 -19.78 -6.84
C ILE A 104 21.61 -20.04 -7.39
N PHE A 105 21.83 -21.20 -8.00
CA PHE A 105 23.12 -21.58 -8.58
C PHE A 105 23.54 -20.61 -9.70
N SER A 106 22.60 -20.19 -10.53
CA SER A 106 22.84 -19.24 -11.63
C SER A 106 23.19 -17.84 -11.14
N ILE A 107 22.54 -17.35 -10.07
CA ILE A 107 22.86 -16.05 -9.44
C ILE A 107 24.27 -16.09 -8.83
N VAL A 108 24.64 -17.19 -8.16
CA VAL A 108 25.98 -17.38 -7.59
C VAL A 108 27.06 -17.44 -8.67
N GLN A 109 26.79 -18.07 -9.82
CA GLN A 109 27.72 -18.12 -10.94
C GLN A 109 27.86 -16.76 -11.65
N PHE A 110 26.75 -16.05 -11.87
CA PHE A 110 26.76 -14.71 -12.46
C PHE A 110 27.54 -13.73 -11.58
N ALA A 111 27.42 -13.87 -10.26
CA ALA A 111 28.15 -13.05 -9.31
C ALA A 111 29.68 -13.19 -9.39
N GLN A 112 30.18 -14.27 -10.00
CA GLN A 112 31.61 -14.51 -10.15
C GLN A 112 32.20 -13.92 -11.45
N ALA A 113 31.37 -13.29 -12.31
CA ALA A 113 31.79 -12.75 -13.60
C ALA A 113 31.74 -11.21 -13.66
N ASP A 114 32.94 -10.62 -13.77
CA ASP A 114 33.30 -9.31 -14.31
C ASP A 114 33.17 -8.01 -13.47
N LYS A 115 34.04 -7.04 -13.80
CA LYS A 115 34.49 -5.89 -13.00
C LYS A 115 33.94 -4.55 -13.53
N GLN A 116 33.34 -3.72 -12.67
CA GLN A 116 33.64 -2.27 -12.59
C GLN A 116 33.04 -1.59 -11.35
N GLU A 117 33.69 -0.53 -10.88
CA GLU A 117 33.53 0.14 -9.58
C GLU A 117 32.70 1.44 -9.62
N SER A 118 31.98 1.65 -8.51
CA SER A 118 31.73 2.91 -7.79
C SER A 118 30.96 4.05 -8.46
N SER A 119 29.63 4.04 -8.33
CA SER A 119 28.82 5.13 -7.76
C SER A 119 27.36 4.68 -7.58
N PHE A 120 26.74 4.95 -6.43
CA PHE A 120 25.37 4.52 -6.11
C PHE A 120 24.42 5.71 -6.23
N SER A 121 23.59 5.71 -7.27
CA SER A 121 22.51 6.66 -7.53
C SER A 121 21.21 5.90 -7.78
N ILE A 122 20.08 6.58 -7.96
CA ILE A 122 18.83 5.92 -8.42
C ILE A 122 19.07 5.09 -9.70
N ALA A 123 19.98 5.55 -10.57
CA ALA A 123 20.42 4.84 -11.76
C ALA A 123 21.20 3.54 -11.48
N SER A 124 21.67 3.32 -10.26
CA SER A 124 22.37 2.09 -9.82
C SER A 124 21.41 1.08 -9.19
N VAL A 125 20.34 1.56 -8.54
CA VAL A 125 19.28 0.73 -7.95
C VAL A 125 18.28 0.27 -9.00
N TYR A 126 17.91 1.20 -9.90
CA TYR A 126 16.86 0.99 -10.88
C TYR A 126 17.08 -0.25 -11.76
N PRO A 127 18.29 -0.55 -12.28
CA PRO A 127 18.52 -1.76 -13.09
C PRO A 127 18.31 -3.08 -12.33
N ILE A 128 18.40 -3.08 -11.00
CA ILE A 128 18.19 -4.29 -10.17
C ILE A 128 16.69 -4.52 -9.94
N PHE A 129 15.93 -3.43 -9.81
CA PHE A 129 14.47 -3.48 -9.66
C PHE A 129 13.74 -3.63 -11.00
N LEU A 130 14.33 -3.13 -12.09
CA LEU A 130 13.71 -3.08 -13.43
C LEU A 130 13.19 -4.45 -13.89
N PRO A 131 13.92 -5.58 -13.77
CA PRO A 131 13.40 -6.90 -14.16
C PRO A 131 12.18 -7.36 -13.34
N PHE A 132 11.85 -6.66 -12.25
CA PHE A 132 10.72 -6.93 -11.38
C PHE A 132 9.64 -5.85 -11.47
N ILE A 133 9.92 -4.76 -12.18
CA ILE A 133 9.09 -3.58 -12.38
C ILE A 133 8.98 -3.39 -13.90
N ASP A 134 8.16 -4.22 -14.54
CA ASP A 134 7.94 -4.15 -15.99
C ASP A 134 6.59 -3.47 -16.25
N GLU A 135 6.57 -2.50 -17.17
CA GLU A 135 5.31 -1.98 -17.68
C GLU A 135 4.58 -3.08 -18.46
N THR A 136 3.27 -3.12 -18.28
CA THR A 136 2.38 -4.02 -19.02
C THR A 136 1.15 -3.24 -19.47
N GLU A 137 0.28 -3.85 -20.28
CA GLU A 137 -0.99 -3.22 -20.67
C GLU A 137 -1.85 -2.76 -19.48
N LEU A 138 -1.63 -3.33 -18.29
CA LEU A 138 -2.42 -3.04 -17.08
C LEU A 138 -1.63 -2.27 -16.01
N VAL A 139 -0.32 -2.16 -16.13
CA VAL A 139 0.54 -1.60 -15.09
C VAL A 139 1.53 -0.63 -15.71
N THR A 140 1.47 0.62 -15.26
CA THR A 140 2.36 1.70 -15.68
C THR A 140 3.31 2.05 -14.55
N CYS A 141 4.52 2.47 -14.90
CA CYS A 141 5.50 2.94 -13.93
C CYS A 141 5.57 4.47 -13.99
N CYS A 142 5.54 5.11 -12.84
CA CYS A 142 5.60 6.57 -12.74
C CYS A 142 6.72 6.96 -11.77
N GLY A 143 7.65 7.79 -12.25
CA GLY A 143 8.64 8.46 -11.40
C GLY A 143 8.03 9.64 -10.65
N THR A 144 8.89 10.50 -10.10
CA THR A 144 8.54 11.70 -9.30
C THR A 144 7.57 12.68 -9.96
N ASP A 145 7.25 12.50 -11.25
CA ASP A 145 6.44 13.43 -12.03
C ASP A 145 4.99 12.93 -12.19
N GLY A 146 4.70 11.67 -11.83
CA GLY A 146 3.36 11.08 -11.85
C GLY A 146 2.67 11.14 -10.48
N GLN A 147 1.48 11.74 -10.41
CA GLN A 147 0.71 11.83 -9.17
C GLN A 147 -0.18 10.61 -8.97
N ALA A 148 -0.12 9.99 -7.79
CA ALA A 148 -1.26 9.22 -7.30
C ALA A 148 -2.40 10.19 -6.90
N GLN A 149 -3.58 10.08 -7.51
CA GLN A 149 -4.71 10.99 -7.29
C GLN A 149 -5.15 11.08 -5.81
N GLY A 150 -5.02 10.01 -5.02
CA GLY A 150 -5.40 10.01 -3.59
C GLY A 150 -4.61 11.01 -2.75
N SER A 151 -3.30 11.14 -3.03
CA SER A 151 -2.42 12.12 -2.39
C SER A 151 -2.71 13.56 -2.78
N ALA A 152 -3.45 13.80 -3.87
CA ALA A 152 -3.92 15.13 -4.26
C ALA A 152 -5.18 15.53 -3.46
N GLU A 153 -6.09 14.59 -3.21
CA GLU A 153 -7.36 14.85 -2.52
C GLU A 153 -7.18 15.18 -1.02
N ARG A 154 -6.17 14.60 -0.34
CA ARG A 154 -5.79 15.01 1.04
C ARG A 154 -5.34 16.48 1.12
N ARG A 155 -4.93 17.10 0.01
CA ARG A 155 -4.43 18.49 -0.02
C ARG A 155 -5.55 19.51 0.07
N ASP A 156 -6.65 19.24 -0.62
CA ASP A 156 -7.75 20.19 -0.77
C ASP A 156 -8.60 20.33 0.51
N SER A 157 -8.50 19.35 1.43
CA SER A 157 -9.27 19.35 2.69
C SER A 157 -8.53 19.93 3.90
N VAL A 158 -7.19 20.05 3.87
CA VAL A 158 -6.41 20.37 5.09
C VAL A 158 -5.67 21.71 5.04
N ASP A 159 -5.14 22.17 3.90
CA ASP A 159 -4.34 23.40 3.89
C ASP A 159 -4.49 24.21 2.59
N GLY A 160 -5.13 25.39 2.69
CA GLY A 160 -5.18 26.42 1.64
C GLY A 160 -3.83 27.09 1.34
N ASN A 161 -2.71 26.47 1.70
CA ASN A 161 -1.37 27.00 1.52
C ASN A 161 -0.50 26.00 0.75
N LYS A 162 -0.09 26.41 -0.47
CA LYS A 162 0.80 25.66 -1.36
C LYS A 162 2.18 25.47 -0.72
N SER A 163 2.36 24.44 0.09
CA SER A 163 3.69 23.88 0.36
C SER A 163 4.01 22.83 -0.70
N THR A 164 5.24 22.84 -1.20
CA THR A 164 5.74 21.99 -2.29
C THR A 164 5.45 20.51 -2.03
N SER A 165 4.73 19.89 -2.96
CA SER A 165 4.33 18.48 -2.93
C SER A 165 5.52 17.54 -2.71
N ARG A 166 5.33 16.51 -1.88
CA ARG A 166 6.26 15.38 -1.81
C ARG A 166 5.72 14.26 -2.68
N TYR A 167 6.53 13.83 -3.62
CA TYR A 167 6.27 12.74 -4.55
C TYR A 167 6.94 11.47 -4.01
N SER A 168 6.38 10.30 -4.28
CA SER A 168 7.12 9.04 -4.14
C SER A 168 8.21 9.01 -5.22
N ASP A 169 9.37 8.45 -4.90
CA ASP A 169 10.48 8.41 -5.87
C ASP A 169 10.16 7.49 -7.06
N LEU A 170 9.37 6.42 -6.82
CA LEU A 170 8.84 5.53 -7.85
C LEU A 170 7.49 4.95 -7.42
N SER A 171 6.56 4.80 -8.35
CA SER A 171 5.29 4.11 -8.13
C SER A 171 4.95 3.20 -9.31
N MET A 172 4.28 2.08 -9.05
CA MET A 172 3.58 1.31 -10.09
C MET A 172 2.09 1.47 -9.90
N ASN A 173 1.41 1.89 -10.97
CA ASN A 173 0.00 2.16 -10.98
C ASN A 173 -0.72 1.19 -11.91
N PHE A 174 -1.92 0.77 -11.52
CA PHE A 174 -2.86 0.14 -12.42
C PHE A 174 -3.57 1.21 -13.24
N SER A 175 -3.66 1.01 -14.55
CA SER A 175 -4.44 1.87 -15.46
C SER A 175 -5.24 1.00 -16.43
N PHE A 176 -6.52 1.32 -16.64
CA PHE A 176 -7.36 0.63 -17.61
C PHE A 176 -8.39 1.56 -18.26
N ASP A 177 -8.24 1.79 -19.56
CA ASP A 177 -9.16 2.63 -20.36
C ASP A 177 -9.29 4.05 -19.77
N SER A 178 -10.51 4.57 -19.60
CA SER A 178 -10.78 5.87 -18.96
C SER A 178 -10.98 5.79 -17.44
N MET A 179 -10.63 4.67 -16.81
CA MET A 179 -10.82 4.48 -15.36
C MET A 179 -9.71 5.17 -14.55
N PRO A 180 -10.00 5.58 -13.31
CA PRO A 180 -9.00 6.20 -12.44
C PRO A 180 -7.83 5.25 -12.14
N GLU A 181 -6.61 5.79 -12.17
CA GLU A 181 -5.39 5.04 -11.84
C GLU A 181 -5.37 4.62 -10.37
N GLN A 182 -4.89 3.40 -10.09
CA GLN A 182 -4.79 2.87 -8.72
C GLN A 182 -3.34 2.57 -8.36
N GLY A 183 -2.87 3.07 -7.21
CA GLY A 183 -1.51 2.80 -6.75
C GLY A 183 -1.35 1.37 -6.24
N LEU A 184 -0.45 0.59 -6.84
CA LEU A 184 -0.22 -0.82 -6.46
C LEU A 184 1.08 -1.02 -5.69
N LEU A 185 2.13 -0.29 -6.06
CA LEU A 185 3.44 -0.30 -5.43
C LEU A 185 3.92 1.14 -5.25
N ILE A 186 4.40 1.47 -4.06
CA ILE A 186 4.97 2.76 -3.72
C ILE A 186 6.40 2.55 -3.23
N VAL A 187 7.36 3.26 -3.81
CA VAL A 187 8.77 3.15 -3.48
C VAL A 187 9.29 4.52 -3.06
N GLU A 188 9.86 4.57 -1.86
CA GLU A 188 10.54 5.74 -1.32
C GLU A 188 12.03 5.45 -1.20
N ILE A 189 12.88 6.32 -1.77
CA ILE A 189 14.32 6.14 -1.87
C ILE A 189 15.04 7.24 -1.11
N LYS A 190 15.93 6.84 -0.20
CA LYS A 190 16.77 7.74 0.58
C LYS A 190 18.25 7.45 0.35
N PRO A 191 19.02 8.45 -0.11
CA PRO A 191 20.46 8.32 -0.21
C PRO A 191 21.08 8.03 1.15
N PHE A 192 22.13 7.20 1.17
CA PHE A 192 22.86 6.80 2.39
C PHE A 192 23.29 8.00 3.26
N GLU A 193 23.69 9.10 2.62
CA GLU A 193 24.17 10.31 3.29
C GLU A 193 23.07 11.05 4.08
N LYS A 194 21.80 10.86 3.71
CA LYS A 194 20.64 11.52 4.33
C LYS A 194 20.02 10.71 5.48
N VAL A 195 20.46 9.47 5.72
CA VAL A 195 19.94 8.59 6.78
C VAL A 195 20.33 9.07 8.20
N LYS A 196 21.24 10.04 8.32
CA LYS A 196 21.84 10.50 9.59
C LYS A 196 20.87 11.09 10.62
N ASN A 197 19.62 11.44 10.26
CA ASN A 197 18.62 12.02 11.17
C ASN A 197 17.43 11.10 11.49
N GLY A 198 17.57 9.79 11.22
CA GLY A 198 16.52 8.80 11.48
C GLY A 198 15.46 8.78 10.38
N SER A 199 15.19 7.60 9.83
CA SER A 199 14.26 7.39 8.73
C SER A 199 12.79 7.33 9.11
N ARG A 200 12.49 7.59 10.39
CA ARG A 200 11.12 7.66 10.92
C ARG A 200 10.19 8.52 10.05
N PRO A 201 10.55 9.75 9.63
CA PRO A 201 9.65 10.56 8.80
C PRO A 201 9.32 9.93 7.44
N ASP A 202 10.27 9.23 6.82
CA ASP A 202 10.10 8.64 5.49
C ASP A 202 9.31 7.33 5.55
N PHE A 203 9.51 6.53 6.59
CA PHE A 203 8.68 5.35 6.86
C PHE A 203 7.21 5.76 7.11
N ILE A 204 6.98 6.76 7.96
CA ILE A 204 5.63 7.30 8.22
C ILE A 204 5.01 7.86 6.93
N LYS A 205 5.80 8.54 6.09
CA LYS A 205 5.36 9.04 4.78
C LYS A 205 4.90 7.87 3.89
N LEU A 206 5.75 6.85 3.71
CA LEU A 206 5.43 5.69 2.88
C LEU A 206 4.14 5.00 3.33
N ALA A 207 4.00 4.73 4.63
CA ALA A 207 2.80 4.10 5.17
C ALA A 207 1.53 4.94 4.90
N ASN A 208 1.61 6.26 5.05
CA ASN A 208 0.48 7.14 4.75
C ASN A 208 0.16 7.24 3.24
N GLU A 209 1.14 7.08 2.36
CA GLU A 209 0.91 7.00 0.91
C GLU A 209 0.26 5.66 0.52
N MET A 210 0.67 4.55 1.14
CA MET A 210 0.04 3.25 0.94
C MET A 210 -1.43 3.27 1.39
N LYS A 211 -1.71 3.87 2.55
CA LYS A 211 -3.08 4.07 3.05
C LYS A 211 -3.92 4.85 2.05
N ASP A 212 -3.38 5.91 1.45
CA ASP A 212 -4.09 6.72 0.47
C ASP A 212 -4.45 5.95 -0.79
N ALA A 213 -3.54 5.09 -1.25
CA ALA A 213 -3.82 4.24 -2.39
C ALA A 213 -4.99 3.29 -2.10
N ILE A 214 -5.05 2.71 -0.89
CA ILE A 214 -6.19 1.90 -0.42
C ILE A 214 -7.47 2.75 -0.32
N ASP A 215 -7.41 3.91 0.33
CA ASP A 215 -8.56 4.82 0.50
C ASP A 215 -9.15 5.20 -0.86
N LYS A 216 -8.30 5.45 -1.86
CA LYS A 216 -8.72 5.72 -3.22
C LYS A 216 -9.43 4.52 -3.86
N MET A 217 -8.88 3.32 -3.74
CA MET A 217 -9.52 2.10 -4.26
C MET A 217 -10.92 1.91 -3.64
N VAL A 218 -11.04 2.08 -2.32
CA VAL A 218 -12.31 2.01 -1.59
C VAL A 218 -13.28 3.09 -2.07
N LYS A 219 -12.82 4.34 -2.21
CA LYS A 219 -13.62 5.45 -2.73
C LYS A 219 -14.14 5.19 -4.15
N ASP A 220 -13.32 4.55 -4.98
CA ASP A 220 -13.67 4.16 -6.35
C ASP A 220 -14.61 2.93 -6.40
N GLY A 221 -14.98 2.40 -5.22
CA GLY A 221 -15.98 1.35 -5.02
C GLY A 221 -15.42 -0.07 -5.02
N MET A 222 -14.09 -0.24 -4.93
CA MET A 222 -13.51 -1.56 -4.69
C MET A 222 -13.83 -1.95 -3.25
N ASP A 223 -14.65 -2.99 -3.08
CA ASP A 223 -15.11 -3.50 -1.78
C ASP A 223 -14.62 -4.94 -1.56
N ASP A 224 -13.44 -5.26 -2.11
CA ASP A 224 -12.83 -6.58 -1.96
C ASP A 224 -12.05 -6.60 -0.64
N GLU A 225 -12.31 -7.60 0.20
CA GLU A 225 -11.59 -7.93 1.45
C GLU A 225 -10.07 -8.11 1.23
N ASN A 226 -9.59 -8.06 -0.02
CA ASN A 226 -8.21 -8.30 -0.40
C ASN A 226 -7.55 -7.12 -1.12
N ILE A 227 -8.02 -5.89 -0.89
CA ILE A 227 -7.27 -4.70 -1.30
C ILE A 227 -5.93 -4.70 -0.58
N THR A 228 -4.85 -4.70 -1.36
CA THR A 228 -3.49 -4.62 -0.83
C THR A 228 -2.64 -3.68 -1.66
N VAL A 229 -1.75 -2.96 -0.99
CA VAL A 229 -0.76 -2.06 -1.61
C VAL A 229 0.61 -2.41 -1.05
N LEU A 230 1.61 -2.44 -1.92
CA LEU A 230 3.00 -2.71 -1.53
C LEU A 230 3.78 -1.42 -1.33
N GLY A 231 4.71 -1.45 -0.38
CA GLY A 231 5.57 -0.33 -0.05
C GLY A 231 7.02 -0.80 0.02
N VAL A 232 7.95 -0.08 -0.60
CA VAL A 232 9.38 -0.35 -0.45
C VAL A 232 10.07 0.91 0.04
N LEU A 233 10.71 0.81 1.21
CA LEU A 233 11.59 1.85 1.71
C LEU A 233 13.05 1.45 1.44
N ILE A 234 13.76 2.25 0.65
CA ILE A 234 15.17 2.04 0.33
C ILE A 234 16.00 3.08 1.10
N GLU A 235 16.83 2.63 2.03
CA GLU A 235 17.72 3.46 2.84
C GLU A 235 19.18 3.10 2.56
N GLY A 236 19.83 3.83 1.66
CA GLY A 236 21.13 3.44 1.11
C GLY A 236 21.01 2.10 0.38
N PHE A 237 21.55 1.03 0.97
CA PHE A 237 21.52 -0.33 0.41
C PHE A 237 20.48 -1.24 1.09
N LYS A 238 19.89 -0.79 2.19
CA LYS A 238 18.87 -1.56 2.91
C LYS A 238 17.52 -1.29 2.26
N CYS A 239 16.83 -2.36 1.89
CA CYS A 239 15.46 -2.31 1.40
C CYS A 239 14.54 -2.95 2.43
N THR A 240 13.41 -2.31 2.68
CA THR A 240 12.37 -2.81 3.57
C THR A 240 11.08 -2.89 2.79
N LEU A 241 10.59 -4.12 2.58
CA LEU A 241 9.37 -4.41 1.83
C LEU A 241 8.20 -4.59 2.80
N PHE A 242 7.14 -3.84 2.55
CA PHE A 242 5.89 -3.89 3.29
C PHE A 242 4.73 -4.23 2.38
N VAL A 243 3.70 -4.83 2.95
CA VAL A 243 2.34 -4.86 2.38
C VAL A 243 1.39 -4.18 3.35
N MET A 244 0.46 -3.40 2.82
CA MET A 244 -0.65 -2.88 3.59
C MET A 244 -1.95 -3.44 3.04
N ASP A 245 -2.85 -3.83 3.94
CA ASP A 245 -4.17 -4.33 3.61
C ASP A 245 -5.25 -3.69 4.49
N LEU A 246 -6.49 -3.86 4.02
CA LEU A 246 -7.72 -3.47 4.72
C LEU A 246 -8.66 -4.69 4.77
N MET A 247 -8.24 -5.78 5.44
CA MET A 247 -8.99 -7.04 5.46
C MET A 247 -10.20 -7.07 6.41
N TYR A 248 -10.15 -6.33 7.51
CA TYR A 248 -11.23 -6.29 8.49
C TYR A 248 -11.96 -4.95 8.39
N GLN A 249 -12.79 -4.60 9.39
CA GLN A 249 -13.46 -3.31 9.48
C GLN A 249 -12.69 -2.20 8.74
N ALA A 250 -13.37 -1.50 7.82
CA ALA A 250 -12.83 -0.51 6.85
C ALA A 250 -12.11 0.72 7.46
N THR A 251 -11.69 0.64 8.72
CA THR A 251 -10.95 1.65 9.46
C THR A 251 -9.60 1.15 9.99
N THR A 252 -9.26 -0.13 9.89
CA THR A 252 -8.03 -0.70 10.48
C THR A 252 -7.10 -1.23 9.39
N TYR A 253 -5.97 -0.54 9.16
CA TYR A 253 -5.00 -0.91 8.14
C TYR A 253 -3.88 -1.72 8.77
N ARG A 254 -3.67 -2.95 8.28
CA ARG A 254 -2.55 -3.77 8.71
C ARG A 254 -1.37 -3.45 7.82
N LEU A 255 -0.31 -2.91 8.39
CA LEU A 255 0.97 -2.72 7.71
C LEU A 255 1.89 -3.84 8.13
N VAL A 256 2.24 -4.74 7.21
CA VAL A 256 3.03 -5.92 7.51
C VAL A 256 4.43 -5.73 6.93
N LEU A 257 5.45 -5.97 7.76
CA LEU A 257 6.82 -6.12 7.28
C LEU A 257 7.00 -7.51 6.65
N LEU A 258 7.15 -7.58 5.33
CA LEU A 258 7.35 -8.84 4.61
C LEU A 258 8.82 -9.26 4.59
N SER A 259 9.73 -8.32 4.35
CA SER A 259 11.14 -8.64 4.20
C SER A 259 12.03 -7.41 4.39
N VAL A 260 13.21 -7.66 4.98
CA VAL A 260 14.35 -6.75 4.95
C VAL A 260 15.43 -7.41 4.11
N PHE A 261 15.88 -6.75 3.05
CA PHE A 261 16.91 -7.28 2.16
C PHE A 261 17.91 -6.18 1.79
N TYR A 262 19.03 -6.56 1.19
CA TYR A 262 20.10 -5.61 0.84
C TYR A 262 20.42 -5.67 -0.63
N ILE A 263 20.56 -4.50 -1.26
CA ILE A 263 21.10 -4.41 -2.61
C ILE A 263 22.63 -4.54 -2.51
N PRO A 264 23.29 -5.28 -3.42
CA PRO A 264 24.75 -5.39 -3.38
C PRO A 264 25.42 -4.03 -3.38
N ARG A 265 26.31 -3.80 -2.41
CA ARG A 265 27.12 -2.58 -2.34
C ARG A 265 28.16 -2.51 -3.44
N ASP A 266 28.73 -3.67 -3.74
CA ASP A 266 29.72 -3.87 -4.78
C ASP A 266 29.76 -5.37 -5.13
N ARG A 267 30.68 -5.74 -6.01
CA ARG A 267 30.88 -7.11 -6.50
C ARG A 267 31.24 -8.13 -5.41
N HIS A 268 31.72 -7.70 -4.25
CA HIS A 268 32.07 -8.57 -3.13
C HIS A 268 30.86 -8.86 -2.23
N ASP A 269 29.74 -8.17 -2.45
CA ASP A 269 28.52 -8.25 -1.63
C ASP A 269 27.41 -9.08 -2.30
N LEU A 270 27.71 -9.80 -3.37
CA LEU A 270 26.68 -10.41 -4.23
C LEU A 270 25.90 -11.54 -3.55
N TYR A 271 26.35 -12.06 -2.41
CA TYR A 271 25.60 -13.01 -1.61
C TYR A 271 24.24 -12.47 -1.14
N VAL A 272 24.08 -11.14 -1.02
CA VAL A 272 22.80 -10.52 -0.63
C VAL A 272 21.73 -10.66 -1.71
N LEU A 273 22.12 -10.91 -2.98
CA LEU A 273 21.20 -11.03 -4.11
C LEU A 273 20.15 -12.10 -3.90
N LEU A 274 20.45 -13.16 -3.15
CA LEU A 274 19.49 -14.23 -2.89
C LEU A 274 18.25 -13.69 -2.17
N SER A 275 18.45 -13.08 -1.01
CA SER A 275 17.37 -12.47 -0.21
C SER A 275 16.62 -11.38 -0.98
N SER A 276 17.35 -10.61 -1.78
CA SER A 276 16.80 -9.50 -2.56
C SER A 276 15.94 -10.01 -3.70
N TYR A 277 16.35 -11.08 -4.37
CA TYR A 277 15.57 -11.67 -5.44
C TYR A 277 14.27 -12.27 -4.90
N GLU A 278 14.29 -12.99 -3.77
CA GLU A 278 13.07 -13.54 -3.15
C GLU A 278 12.06 -12.43 -2.82
N ALA A 279 12.53 -11.33 -2.24
CA ALA A 279 11.71 -10.17 -1.94
C ALA A 279 11.18 -9.50 -3.21
N LEU A 280 12.02 -9.24 -4.21
CA LEU A 280 11.63 -8.59 -5.46
C LEU A 280 10.68 -9.46 -6.30
N ALA A 281 10.89 -10.78 -6.31
CA ALA A 281 10.00 -11.73 -6.99
C ALA A 281 8.63 -11.82 -6.31
N THR A 282 8.59 -11.78 -4.97
CA THR A 282 7.36 -11.74 -4.19
C THR A 282 6.61 -10.43 -4.44
N MET A 283 7.31 -9.29 -4.35
CA MET A 283 6.79 -7.96 -4.69
C MET A 283 6.16 -7.97 -6.08
N ARG A 284 6.90 -8.42 -7.11
CA ARG A 284 6.40 -8.52 -8.49
C ARG A 284 5.11 -9.31 -8.56
N LYS A 285 5.10 -10.54 -8.03
CA LYS A 285 3.94 -11.44 -8.06
C LYS A 285 2.71 -10.78 -7.44
N MET A 286 2.86 -10.13 -6.28
CA MET A 286 1.78 -9.48 -5.56
C MET A 286 1.26 -8.25 -6.33
N THR A 287 2.15 -7.39 -6.83
CA THR A 287 1.76 -6.22 -7.67
C THR A 287 0.90 -6.64 -8.85
N TYR A 288 1.32 -7.65 -9.62
CA TYR A 288 0.52 -8.11 -10.78
C TYR A 288 -0.76 -8.83 -10.39
N SER A 289 -0.78 -9.53 -9.25
CA SER A 289 -2.01 -10.11 -8.73
C SER A 289 -3.03 -9.00 -8.42
N ASN A 290 -2.58 -7.92 -7.79
CA ASN A 290 -3.44 -6.77 -7.47
C ASN A 290 -3.91 -6.04 -8.74
N ALA A 291 -3.03 -5.87 -9.73
CA ALA A 291 -3.41 -5.32 -11.04
C ALA A 291 -4.53 -6.12 -11.71
N ARG A 292 -4.43 -7.47 -11.67
CA ARG A 292 -5.48 -8.35 -12.23
C ARG A 292 -6.80 -8.25 -11.48
N ARG A 293 -6.77 -8.09 -10.15
CA ARG A 293 -7.97 -7.86 -9.34
C ARG A 293 -8.64 -6.53 -9.71
N CYS A 294 -7.85 -5.45 -9.78
CA CYS A 294 -8.34 -4.15 -10.24
C CYS A 294 -8.99 -4.27 -11.63
N TYR A 295 -8.31 -4.92 -12.58
CA TYR A 295 -8.85 -5.16 -13.91
C TYR A 295 -10.18 -5.90 -13.91
N ALA A 296 -10.29 -7.00 -13.15
CA ALA A 296 -11.52 -7.77 -13.05
C ALA A 296 -12.68 -6.91 -12.53
N PHE A 297 -12.43 -6.14 -11.47
CA PHE A 297 -13.39 -5.21 -10.88
C PHE A 297 -13.87 -4.15 -11.89
N TYR A 298 -12.94 -3.42 -12.53
CA TYR A 298 -13.33 -2.34 -13.45
C TYR A 298 -13.99 -2.87 -14.73
N LYS A 299 -13.63 -4.07 -15.18
CA LYS A 299 -14.29 -4.75 -16.30
C LYS A 299 -15.74 -5.12 -15.97
N GLU A 300 -16.00 -5.63 -14.76
CA GLU A 300 -17.33 -5.89 -14.22
C GLU A 300 -18.15 -4.59 -14.19
N LYS A 301 -17.60 -3.54 -13.56
CA LYS A 301 -18.23 -2.23 -13.40
C LYS A 301 -18.65 -1.63 -14.75
N LYS A 302 -17.75 -1.64 -15.74
CA LYS A 302 -18.03 -1.14 -17.10
C LYS A 302 -19.16 -1.92 -17.79
N ARG A 303 -19.22 -3.25 -17.63
CA ARG A 303 -20.31 -4.07 -18.19
C ARG A 303 -21.66 -3.71 -17.58
N THR A 304 -21.71 -3.46 -16.28
CA THR A 304 -22.94 -3.08 -15.57
C THR A 304 -23.41 -1.69 -15.98
N THR A 305 -22.51 -0.71 -16.12
CA THR A 305 -22.84 0.64 -16.61
C THR A 305 -23.46 0.58 -18.01
N ILE A 306 -22.83 -0.14 -18.95
CA ILE A 306 -23.34 -0.28 -20.32
C ILE A 306 -24.73 -0.93 -20.33
N ARG A 307 -24.97 -1.98 -19.52
CA ARG A 307 -26.30 -2.61 -19.42
C ARG A 307 -27.37 -1.66 -18.88
N HIS A 308 -27.01 -0.81 -17.91
CA HIS A 308 -27.93 0.18 -17.36
C HIS A 308 -28.31 1.23 -18.41
N ASP A 309 -27.34 1.74 -19.17
CA ASP A 309 -27.58 2.73 -20.23
C ASP A 309 -28.51 2.20 -21.32
N TYR A 310 -28.28 0.96 -21.79
CA TYR A 310 -29.20 0.30 -22.74
C TYR A 310 -30.62 0.12 -22.19
N THR A 311 -30.75 -0.16 -20.89
CA THR A 311 -32.06 -0.32 -20.25
C THR A 311 -32.78 1.03 -20.20
N VAL A 312 -32.10 2.10 -19.78
CA VAL A 312 -32.68 3.45 -19.68
C VAL A 312 -33.05 4.03 -21.05
N GLU A 313 -32.24 3.80 -22.08
CA GLU A 313 -32.58 4.20 -23.46
C GLU A 313 -33.79 3.43 -24.01
N SER A 314 -33.91 2.14 -23.69
CA SER A 314 -35.07 1.34 -24.10
C SER A 314 -36.38 1.81 -23.45
N PHE A 315 -36.33 2.32 -22.22
CA PHE A 315 -37.49 2.91 -21.54
C PHE A 315 -37.84 4.32 -22.05
N ARG A 316 -36.85 5.15 -22.43
CA ARG A 316 -37.12 6.47 -23.01
C ARG A 316 -37.76 6.40 -24.39
N ASN A 317 -37.48 5.35 -25.17
CA ASN A 317 -38.05 5.15 -26.50
C ASN A 317 -39.47 4.55 -26.49
N THR A 318 -40.06 4.32 -25.32
CA THR A 318 -41.43 3.80 -25.16
C THR A 318 -42.47 4.83 -24.74
N GLU A 319 -42.14 6.13 -24.64
CA GLU A 319 -43.18 7.15 -24.47
C GLU A 319 -43.95 7.35 -25.79
N PRO A 320 -45.28 7.11 -25.84
CA PRO A 320 -46.06 7.36 -27.03
C PRO A 320 -46.14 8.87 -27.27
N SER A 321 -45.72 9.29 -28.46
CA SER A 321 -45.96 10.64 -28.97
C SER A 321 -47.46 10.96 -28.87
N LYS A 322 -47.82 11.87 -27.95
CA LYS A 322 -49.17 12.44 -27.91
C LYS A 322 -49.36 13.26 -29.18
N ASN A 323 -50.00 12.64 -30.18
CA ASN A 323 -50.50 13.29 -31.37
C ASN A 323 -51.37 14.50 -30.97
N LYS A 324 -50.91 15.70 -31.32
CA LYS A 324 -51.76 16.89 -31.37
C LYS A 324 -52.76 16.68 -32.52
N HIS A 325 -53.99 16.35 -32.19
CA HIS A 325 -55.08 16.43 -33.16
C HIS A 325 -55.31 17.89 -33.56
N HIS A 326 -55.07 18.17 -34.84
CA HIS A 326 -55.65 19.30 -35.55
C HIS A 326 -57.18 19.14 -35.60
N SER A 327 -57.89 20.09 -35.01
CA SER A 327 -59.30 20.34 -35.26
C SER A 327 -59.44 21.40 -36.37
N ASN A 328 -59.89 20.94 -37.53
CA ASN A 328 -60.55 21.64 -38.65
C ASN A 328 -61.41 20.49 -39.25
N VAL A 329 -62.73 20.54 -39.46
CA VAL A 329 -63.64 21.49 -40.12
C VAL A 329 -65.07 21.07 -39.68
N LEU A 330 -65.99 21.99 -39.36
CA LEU A 330 -67.05 22.53 -40.23
C LEU A 330 -67.66 23.79 -39.61
#